data_AF-A0A2A4VF47-F1
#
_entry.id   AF-A0A2A4VF47-F1
#
_cell.length_a   1.000
_cell.length_b   1.000
_cell.length_c   1.000
_cell.angle_alpha   90.00
_cell.angle_beta   90.00
_cell.angle_gamma   90.00
#
_symmetry.space_group_name_H-M   'P 1'
#
loop_
_entity.id
_entity.type
_entity.pdbx_description
1 polymer ?
#
loop_
_entity_poly.entity_id
_entity_poly.type
_entity_poly.pdbx_seq_one_letter_code
_entity_poly.pdbx_strand_id
1 'polypeptide(L)'
;MSKEYAESKIREALKAHGDNIGLARQHIVSMAQADAALMRALAQPHLDGIVAYQVERVASGRAEMEKRHPKEPAQNKIDNFGMELLRAVAASDAETFGQEGMGAKRKMASKQHIDAIHQMASKAQFFKPSDKK
;
A
#
# COMPACT_ATOMS: atom_id res chain seq x y z
N MET A 1 4.71 37.54 0.72
CA MET A 1 5.91 37.88 1.54
C MET A 1 6.68 36.66 1.98
N SER A 2 6.05 35.65 2.60
CA SER A 2 6.77 34.46 3.09
C SER A 2 7.41 33.65 1.94
N LYS A 3 6.66 33.38 0.87
CA LYS A 3 7.13 32.55 -0.25
C LYS A 3 8.30 33.20 -0.98
N GLU A 4 8.19 34.49 -1.31
CA GLU A 4 9.23 35.23 -2.02
C GLU A 4 10.52 35.32 -1.19
N TYR A 5 10.39 35.44 0.15
CA TYR A 5 11.51 35.44 1.08
C TYR A 5 12.23 34.08 1.12
N ALA A 6 11.49 32.97 1.21
CA ALA A 6 12.08 31.64 1.16
C ALA A 6 12.80 31.41 -0.18
N GLU A 7 12.18 31.80 -1.30
CA GLU A 7 12.78 31.67 -2.63
C GLU A 7 14.05 32.52 -2.77
N SER A 8 14.10 33.74 -2.24
CA SER A 8 15.30 34.57 -2.30
C SER A 8 16.46 33.92 -1.52
N LYS A 9 16.19 33.40 -0.32
CA LYS A 9 17.19 32.68 0.48
C LYS A 9 17.67 31.40 -0.19
N ILE A 10 16.78 30.64 -0.82
CA ILE A 10 17.17 29.44 -1.58
C ILE A 10 18.06 29.82 -2.77
N ARG A 11 17.74 30.89 -3.51
CA ARG A 11 18.59 31.37 -4.61
C ARG A 11 19.96 31.84 -4.12
N GLU A 12 20.03 32.52 -2.99
CA GLU A 12 21.30 32.91 -2.34
C GLU A 12 22.13 31.68 -1.97
N ALA A 13 21.52 30.66 -1.34
CA ALA A 13 22.19 29.43 -0.96
C ALA A 13 22.70 28.62 -2.16
N LEU A 14 21.93 28.55 -3.25
CA LEU A 14 22.34 27.89 -4.49
C LEU A 14 23.54 28.59 -5.13
N LYS A 15 23.51 29.93 -5.21
CA LYS A 15 24.64 30.71 -5.71
C LYS A 15 25.90 30.53 -4.86
N ALA A 16 25.76 30.49 -3.54
CA ALA A 16 26.89 30.30 -2.62
C ALA A 16 27.58 28.92 -2.76
N HIS A 17 26.82 27.90 -3.17
CA HIS A 17 27.31 26.51 -3.29
C HIS A 17 27.43 26.04 -4.75
N GLY A 18 27.46 26.96 -5.73
CA GLY A 18 27.65 26.62 -7.14
C GLY A 18 26.57 25.66 -7.68
N ASP A 19 25.31 25.91 -7.35
CA ASP A 19 24.14 25.09 -7.70
C ASP A 19 24.15 23.66 -7.14
N ASN A 20 25.02 23.35 -6.16
CA ASN A 20 24.96 22.10 -5.43
C ASN A 20 23.75 22.07 -4.49
N ILE A 21 22.68 21.39 -4.93
CA ILE A 21 21.40 21.28 -4.22
C ILE A 21 21.56 20.66 -2.82
N GLY A 22 22.47 19.69 -2.65
CA GLY A 22 22.68 19.02 -1.36
C GLY A 22 23.23 19.97 -0.30
N LEU A 23 24.29 20.71 -0.67
CA LEU A 23 24.91 21.70 0.22
C LEU A 23 23.99 22.90 0.46
N ALA A 24 23.31 23.39 -0.57
CA ALA A 24 22.32 24.46 -0.44
C ALA A 24 21.18 24.07 0.52
N ARG A 25 20.70 22.82 0.46
CA ARG A 25 19.68 22.31 1.40
C ARG A 25 20.20 22.30 2.83
N GLN A 26 21.38 21.76 3.08
CA GLN A 26 21.98 21.74 4.42
C GLN A 26 22.18 23.16 4.96
N HIS A 27 22.62 24.08 4.11
CA HIS A 27 22.77 25.49 4.46
C HIS A 27 21.43 26.14 4.83
N ILE A 28 20.38 25.94 4.03
CA ILE A 28 19.05 26.45 4.33
C ILE A 28 18.49 25.88 5.63
N VAL A 29 18.70 24.59 5.91
CA VAL A 29 18.28 23.98 7.19
C VAL A 29 18.97 24.66 8.36
N SER A 30 20.29 24.88 8.28
CA SER A 30 21.04 25.59 9.32
C SER A 30 20.54 27.03 9.51
N MET A 31 20.34 27.77 8.40
CA MET A 31 19.79 29.13 8.45
C MET A 31 18.40 29.17 9.08
N ALA A 32 17.55 28.20 8.76
CA ALA A 32 16.19 28.15 9.25
C ALA A 32 16.13 27.89 10.77
N GLN A 33 17.12 27.21 11.35
CA GLN A 33 17.22 27.07 12.81
C GLN A 33 17.41 28.41 13.53
N ALA A 34 18.11 29.37 12.90
CA ALA A 34 18.33 30.70 13.45
C ALA A 34 17.24 31.72 13.05
N ASP A 35 16.60 31.51 11.89
CA ASP A 35 15.58 32.40 11.33
C ASP A 35 14.19 31.76 11.34
N ALA A 36 13.40 32.13 12.37
CA ALA A 36 12.03 31.68 12.51
C ALA A 36 11.11 32.12 11.36
N ALA A 37 11.39 33.24 10.69
CA ALA A 37 10.62 33.69 9.55
C ALA A 37 10.85 32.80 8.33
N LEU A 38 12.10 32.37 8.11
CA LEU A 38 12.45 31.40 7.07
C LEU A 38 11.79 30.04 7.34
N MET A 39 11.83 29.54 8.58
CA MET A 39 11.14 28.30 8.94
C MET A 39 9.65 28.38 8.67
N ARG A 40 8.99 29.46 9.11
CA ARG A 40 7.55 29.65 8.89
C ARG A 40 7.23 29.70 7.40
N ALA A 41 8.04 30.39 6.61
CA ALA A 41 7.85 30.49 5.17
C ALA A 41 7.97 29.14 4.45
N LEU A 42 8.94 28.31 4.84
CA LEU A 42 9.13 26.96 4.29
C LEU A 42 8.01 26.00 4.72
N ALA A 43 7.52 26.11 5.95
CA ALA A 43 6.51 25.21 6.51
C ALA A 43 5.07 25.57 6.09
N GLN A 44 4.78 26.84 5.78
CA GLN A 44 3.44 27.32 5.46
C GLN A 44 2.64 26.44 4.47
N PRO A 45 3.17 26.00 3.31
CA PRO A 45 2.39 25.20 2.36
C PRO A 45 1.98 23.83 2.91
N HIS A 46 2.67 23.32 3.94
CA HIS A 46 2.35 22.04 4.57
C HIS A 46 1.44 22.19 5.79
N LEU A 47 1.51 23.33 6.47
CA LEU A 47 0.73 23.57 7.69
C LEU A 47 -0.78 23.54 7.44
N ASP A 48 -1.24 24.02 6.29
CA ASP A 48 -2.68 24.05 5.98
C ASP A 48 -3.30 22.65 5.96
N GLY A 49 -2.68 21.70 5.24
CA GLY A 49 -3.14 20.31 5.21
C GLY A 49 -3.04 19.60 6.56
N ILE A 50 -1.99 19.88 7.33
CA ILE A 50 -1.83 19.34 8.68
C ILE A 50 -2.96 19.86 9.59
N VAL A 51 -3.23 21.16 9.57
CA VAL A 51 -4.26 21.78 10.39
C VAL A 51 -5.64 21.28 9.98
N ALA A 52 -5.94 21.22 8.68
CA ALA A 52 -7.22 20.72 8.17
C ALA A 52 -7.50 19.29 8.68
N TYR A 53 -6.54 18.38 8.53
CA TYR A 53 -6.65 17.00 9.02
C TYR A 53 -6.90 16.95 10.53
N GLN A 54 -6.14 17.72 11.32
CA GLN A 54 -6.28 17.67 12.77
C GLN A 54 -7.60 18.25 13.26
N VAL A 55 -8.09 19.32 12.63
CA VAL A 55 -9.41 19.90 12.90
C VAL A 55 -10.50 18.88 12.60
N GLU A 56 -10.45 18.24 11.42
CA GLU A 56 -11.41 17.19 11.04
C GLU A 56 -11.36 15.99 11.99
N ARG A 57 -10.16 15.56 12.38
CA ARG A 57 -9.95 14.44 13.31
C ARG A 57 -10.59 14.71 14.68
N VAL A 58 -10.54 15.95 15.17
CA VAL A 58 -11.20 16.35 16.42
C VAL A 58 -12.71 16.47 16.23
N ALA A 59 -13.16 17.16 15.18
CA ALA A 59 -14.58 17.36 14.89
C ALA A 59 -15.34 16.04 14.68
N SER A 60 -14.70 15.04 14.07
CA SER A 60 -15.26 13.71 13.82
C SER A 60 -15.22 12.76 15.04
N GLY A 61 -14.67 13.19 16.17
CA GLY A 61 -14.50 12.36 17.37
C GLY A 61 -13.43 11.26 17.24
N ARG A 62 -12.73 11.16 16.09
CA ARG A 62 -11.63 10.19 15.88
C ARG A 62 -10.49 10.38 16.86
N ALA A 63 -10.22 11.62 17.27
CA ALA A 63 -9.22 11.92 18.30
C ALA A 63 -9.47 11.19 19.64
N GLU A 64 -10.73 10.89 19.97
CA GLU A 64 -11.10 10.14 21.18
C GLU A 64 -11.13 8.63 20.97
N MET A 65 -11.50 8.19 19.76
CA MET A 65 -11.50 6.78 19.39
C MET A 65 -10.08 6.17 19.38
N GLU A 66 -9.07 6.96 19.01
CA GLU A 66 -7.67 6.53 19.00
C GLU A 66 -7.08 6.36 20.41
N LYS A 67 -7.60 7.09 21.40
CA LYS A 67 -7.26 6.89 22.82
C LYS A 67 -7.83 5.61 23.40
N ARG A 68 -8.88 5.07 22.78
CA ARG A 68 -9.37 3.73 23.09
C ARG A 68 -8.38 2.78 22.43
N HIS A 69 -7.45 2.26 23.22
CA HIS A 69 -6.54 1.22 22.77
C HIS A 69 -7.35 0.21 21.93
N PRO A 70 -6.95 -0.07 20.67
CA PRO A 70 -7.59 -1.14 19.94
C PRO A 70 -7.49 -2.38 20.81
N LYS A 71 -8.64 -2.95 21.15
CA LYS A 71 -8.72 -4.24 21.83
C LYS A 71 -7.81 -5.16 21.03
N GLU A 72 -6.80 -5.75 21.66
CA GLU A 72 -5.86 -6.64 20.97
C GLU A 72 -6.67 -7.55 20.02
N PRO A 73 -6.29 -7.64 18.74
CA PRO A 73 -6.99 -8.53 17.84
C PRO A 73 -6.99 -9.89 18.51
N ALA A 74 -8.17 -10.48 18.67
CA ALA A 74 -8.29 -11.81 19.26
C ALA A 74 -7.27 -12.69 18.55
N GLN A 75 -6.34 -13.28 19.31
CA GLN A 75 -5.37 -14.22 18.79
C GLN A 75 -6.16 -15.40 18.24
N ASN A 76 -6.58 -15.32 16.98
CA ASN A 76 -7.07 -16.46 16.26
C ASN A 76 -5.90 -17.43 16.25
N LYS A 77 -6.10 -18.58 16.90
CA LYS A 77 -5.16 -19.69 16.87
C LYS A 77 -4.70 -19.83 15.42
N ILE A 78 -3.39 -19.76 15.22
CA ILE A 78 -2.78 -19.93 13.90
C ILE A 78 -3.12 -21.36 13.49
N ASP A 79 -4.22 -21.51 12.76
CA ASP A 79 -4.58 -22.78 12.18
C ASP A 79 -3.45 -23.19 11.24
N ASN A 80 -3.21 -24.50 11.19
CA ASN A 80 -2.08 -25.17 10.55
C ASN A 80 -1.83 -24.79 9.09
N PHE A 81 -2.71 -24.01 8.46
CA PHE A 81 -2.56 -23.45 7.12
C PHE A 81 -1.22 -22.73 6.90
N GLY A 82 -0.79 -21.86 7.82
CA GLY A 82 0.47 -21.14 7.68
C GLY A 82 1.69 -22.07 7.74
N MET A 83 1.63 -23.06 8.63
CA MET A 83 2.67 -24.08 8.77
C MET A 83 2.67 -25.06 7.60
N GLU A 84 1.51 -25.39 7.03
CA GLU A 84 1.39 -26.21 5.83
C GLU A 84 1.91 -25.50 4.60
N LEU A 85 1.68 -24.20 4.45
CA LEU A 85 2.26 -23.41 3.36
C LEU A 85 3.79 -23.36 3.46
N LEU A 86 4.32 -23.09 4.66
CA LEU A 86 5.76 -23.11 4.92
C LEU A 86 6.37 -24.49 4.69
N ARG A 87 5.66 -25.55 5.09
CA ARG A 87 6.08 -26.94 4.87
C ARG A 87 6.02 -27.31 3.39
N ALA A 88 5.01 -26.85 2.65
CA ALA A 88 4.92 -27.07 1.22
C ALA A 88 6.07 -26.36 0.49
N VAL A 89 6.40 -25.12 0.86
CA VAL A 89 7.55 -24.40 0.27
C VAL A 89 8.87 -25.08 0.62
N ALA A 90 9.03 -25.56 1.86
CA ALA A 90 10.27 -26.20 2.31
C ALA A 90 10.41 -27.66 1.84
N ALA A 91 9.30 -28.37 1.61
CA ALA A 91 9.29 -29.77 1.16
C ALA A 91 9.13 -29.93 -0.36
N SER A 92 8.73 -28.86 -1.06
CA SER A 92 8.93 -28.81 -2.51
C SER A 92 10.41 -28.62 -2.74
N ASP A 93 11.03 -29.50 -3.55
CA ASP A 93 12.05 -29.04 -4.49
C ASP A 93 11.36 -27.93 -5.30
N ALA A 94 11.44 -26.70 -4.80
CA ALA A 94 10.85 -25.56 -5.48
C ALA A 94 11.58 -25.49 -6.81
N GLU A 95 10.89 -25.86 -7.90
CA GLU A 95 11.30 -25.48 -9.23
C GLU A 95 11.57 -23.98 -9.15
N THR A 96 12.86 -23.64 -9.21
CA THR A 96 13.31 -22.26 -9.07
C THR A 96 12.50 -21.46 -10.08
N PHE A 97 11.76 -20.46 -9.61
CA PHE A 97 10.92 -19.66 -10.50
C PHE A 97 11.80 -19.13 -11.64
N GLY A 98 11.59 -19.66 -12.86
CA GLY A 98 12.45 -19.42 -14.03
C GLY A 98 13.15 -20.65 -14.65
N GLN A 99 13.05 -21.86 -14.08
CA GLN A 99 13.52 -23.10 -14.72
C GLN A 99 12.38 -23.83 -15.46
N GLU A 100 12.10 -23.37 -16.67
CA GLU A 100 11.22 -24.10 -17.59
C GLU A 100 11.99 -25.25 -18.26
N GLY A 101 12.08 -26.38 -17.55
CA GLY A 101 12.66 -27.63 -18.05
C GLY A 101 11.59 -28.68 -18.30
N MET A 102 11.20 -28.86 -19.58
CA MET A 102 10.41 -29.96 -20.16
C MET A 102 10.13 -31.17 -19.25
N GLY A 103 8.94 -31.23 -18.64
CA GLY A 103 8.60 -32.39 -17.80
C GLY A 103 7.18 -32.55 -17.26
N ALA A 104 6.16 -31.81 -17.71
CA ALA A 104 4.80 -32.00 -17.19
C ALA A 104 3.95 -32.92 -18.08
N LYS A 105 3.82 -34.20 -17.70
CA LYS A 105 2.74 -35.07 -18.19
C LYS A 105 1.41 -34.40 -17.85
N ARG A 106 0.56 -34.15 -18.86
CA ARG A 106 -0.78 -33.54 -18.69
C ARG A 106 -1.56 -34.34 -17.64
N LYS A 107 -1.76 -33.76 -16.46
CA LYS A 107 -2.60 -34.35 -15.42
C LYS A 107 -4.05 -34.22 -15.86
N MET A 108 -4.70 -35.38 -16.01
CA MET A 108 -6.14 -35.48 -16.27
C MET A 108 -6.90 -34.76 -15.14
N ALA A 109 -7.94 -34.00 -15.49
CA ALA A 109 -8.74 -33.26 -14.51
C ALA A 109 -9.26 -34.18 -13.39
N SER A 110 -9.35 -33.64 -12.17
CA SER A 110 -9.85 -34.39 -11.01
C SER A 110 -11.27 -34.91 -11.28
N LYS A 111 -11.59 -36.13 -10.81
CA LYS A 111 -12.93 -36.73 -11.00
C LYS A 111 -14.07 -35.81 -10.55
N GLN A 112 -13.84 -35.05 -9.48
CA GLN A 112 -14.77 -34.03 -8.99
C GLN A 112 -15.10 -32.95 -10.03
N HIS A 113 -14.14 -32.57 -10.87
CA HIS A 113 -14.35 -31.62 -11.96
C HIS A 113 -15.19 -32.24 -13.09
N ILE A 114 -14.92 -33.49 -13.43
CA ILE A 114 -15.68 -34.23 -14.46
C ILE A 114 -17.14 -34.41 -14.02
N ASP A 115 -17.37 -34.79 -12.76
CA ASP A 115 -18.71 -34.99 -12.20
C ASP A 115 -19.52 -33.69 -12.17
N ALA A 116 -18.88 -32.55 -11.86
CA ALA A 116 -19.51 -31.23 -11.89
C ALA A 116 -19.95 -30.83 -13.31
N ILE A 117 -19.12 -31.11 -14.32
CA ILE A 117 -19.46 -30.84 -15.73
C ILE A 117 -20.67 -31.69 -16.16
N HIS A 118 -20.71 -32.97 -15.79
CA HIS A 118 -21.85 -33.83 -16.11
C HIS A 118 -23.15 -33.35 -15.46
N GLN A 119 -23.11 -32.90 -14.19
CA GLN A 119 -24.27 -32.34 -13.51
C GLN A 119 -24.76 -31.04 -14.15
N MET A 120 -23.86 -30.18 -14.62
CA MET A 120 -24.23 -28.96 -15.34
C MET A 120 -24.85 -29.28 -16.70
N ALA A 121 -24.27 -30.23 -17.44
CA ALA A 121 -24.76 -30.65 -18.75
C ALA A 121 -26.15 -31.29 -18.68
N SER A 122 -26.42 -32.14 -17.68
CA SER A 122 -27.75 -32.73 -17.49
C SER A 122 -28.80 -31.68 -17.10
N LYS A 123 -28.41 -30.66 -16.32
CA LYS A 123 -29.32 -29.58 -15.90
C LYS A 123 -29.70 -28.65 -17.05
N ALA A 124 -28.81 -28.44 -18.02
CA ALA A 124 -29.08 -27.61 -19.20
C ALA A 124 -30.11 -28.25 -20.17
N GLN A 125 -30.25 -29.58 -20.19
CA GLN A 125 -31.21 -30.27 -21.07
C GLN A 125 -32.68 -30.12 -20.62
N PHE A 126 -32.94 -29.78 -19.35
CA PHE A 126 -34.30 -29.58 -18.82
C PHE A 126 -34.88 -28.19 -19.10
N PHE A 127 -34.09 -27.25 -19.62
CA PHE A 127 -34.53 -25.89 -19.96
C PHE A 127 -34.64 -25.72 -21.48
N LYS A 128 -35.54 -26.48 -22.11
CA LYS A 128 -36.09 -26.10 -23.42
C LYS A 128 -37.28 -25.17 -23.18
N PRO A 129 -37.23 -23.87 -23.56
CA PRO A 129 -38.42 -23.04 -23.56
C PRO A 129 -39.38 -23.58 -24.62
N SER A 130 -40.60 -23.92 -24.20
CA SER A 130 -41.69 -24.24 -25.12
C SER A 130 -42.16 -22.97 -25.80
N ASP A 131 -41.81 -22.81 -27.08
CA ASP A 131 -42.37 -21.77 -27.94
C ASP A 131 -43.89 -21.96 -28.04
N LYS A 132 -44.63 -20.98 -27.50
CA LYS A 132 -46.04 -20.77 -27.78
C LYS A 132 -46.19 -20.11 -29.15
N LYS A 133 -46.88 -20.78 -30.07
CA LYS A 133 -47.77 -20.16 -31.07
C LYS A 133 -48.96 -21.07 -31.31
#